data_AF-A0A7C3WMS9-F1
#
_entry.id   AF-A0A7C3WMS9-F1
#
_cell.length_a   1.000
_cell.length_b   1.000
_cell.length_c   1.000
_cell.angle_alpha   90.00
_cell.angle_beta   90.00
_cell.angle_gamma   90.00
#
_symmetry.space_group_name_H-M   'P 1'
#
loop_
_entity.id
_entity.type
_entity.pdbx_description
1 polymer ?
#
loop_
_entity_poly.entity_id
_entity_poly.type
_entity_poly.pdbx_seq_one_letter_code
_entity_poly.pdbx_strand_id
1 'polypeptide(L)'
;MGHRLLAWNAPQPPAKLPWPNMALVQKIPEVKTLVEKSFWRRVTPMSACEAPKPGLPGQKIPRRKVYQMVGVCAVGAMGIGGTVPAESSEPARPHPVDPRPPLSPGQRIELAETACQAIVQKAASLASEYLKQYGGCCQCTLAALQDALPFLPADPGLFRAASCLDGGATPTGLHQCGSFTAAGLAIGYLCGRTRDEIFFGDRNLAHQLLQKVFRHFQQHYGSVLCKEVGGKVNGNCSQTVSRAAQWTAQTFLETFAGYKIPPVPEVPPSKEGEKR
;
A
#
# COMPACT_ATOMS: atom_id res chain seq x y z
N MET A 1 25.53 -15.43 -55.49
CA MET A 1 24.07 -15.46 -55.72
C MET A 1 23.41 -16.19 -54.55
N GLY A 2 22.51 -15.49 -53.83
CA GLY A 2 21.43 -16.10 -53.04
C GLY A 2 21.74 -16.60 -51.63
N HIS A 3 21.86 -15.70 -50.63
CA HIS A 3 21.60 -16.08 -49.24
C HIS A 3 20.10 -16.04 -48.97
N ARG A 4 19.50 -17.21 -48.70
CA ARG A 4 18.10 -17.36 -48.26
C ARG A 4 17.98 -16.88 -46.81
N LEU A 5 17.29 -15.75 -46.62
CA LEU A 5 16.75 -15.32 -45.34
C LEU A 5 15.65 -16.32 -44.91
N LEU A 6 15.87 -17.03 -43.81
CA LEU A 6 14.81 -17.76 -43.11
C LEU A 6 13.96 -16.72 -42.36
N ALA A 7 12.80 -16.39 -42.92
CA ALA A 7 11.79 -15.59 -42.25
C ALA A 7 11.26 -16.37 -41.03
N TRP A 8 11.43 -15.79 -39.84
CA TRP A 8 10.83 -16.28 -38.61
C TRP A 8 9.33 -15.94 -38.64
N ASN A 9 8.48 -16.94 -38.83
CA ASN A 9 7.03 -16.78 -38.71
C ASN A 9 6.67 -16.64 -37.22
N ALA A 10 6.24 -15.45 -36.80
CA ALA A 10 5.61 -15.26 -35.51
C ALA A 10 4.32 -16.10 -35.44
N PRO A 11 4.04 -16.83 -34.33
CA PRO A 11 2.78 -17.53 -34.18
C PRO A 11 1.62 -16.53 -34.12
N GLN A 12 0.62 -16.73 -34.98
CA GLN A 12 -0.61 -15.96 -34.97
C GLN A 12 -1.31 -16.09 -33.60
N PRO A 13 -1.88 -15.02 -33.04
CA PRO A 13 -2.64 -15.12 -31.80
C PRO A 13 -3.83 -16.06 -32.00
N PRO A 14 -4.17 -16.92 -31.02
CA PRO A 14 -5.33 -17.80 -31.15
C PRO A 14 -6.60 -16.97 -31.32
N ALA A 15 -7.50 -17.47 -32.17
CA ALA A 15 -8.79 -16.85 -32.45
C ALA A 15 -9.53 -16.54 -31.14
N LYS A 16 -10.09 -15.32 -31.05
CA LYS A 16 -10.88 -14.84 -29.91
C LYS A 16 -11.95 -15.88 -29.56
N LEU A 17 -11.78 -16.58 -28.44
CA LEU A 17 -12.81 -17.42 -27.88
C LEU A 17 -13.97 -16.52 -27.45
N PRO A 18 -15.21 -16.77 -27.90
CA PRO A 18 -16.35 -15.98 -27.47
C PRO A 18 -16.59 -16.22 -25.98
N TRP A 19 -16.61 -15.13 -25.21
CA TRP A 19 -17.01 -15.14 -23.80
C TRP A 19 -18.38 -15.85 -23.65
N PRO A 20 -18.58 -16.65 -22.59
CA PRO A 20 -19.88 -17.27 -22.36
C PRO A 20 -20.92 -16.19 -22.13
N ASN A 21 -21.99 -16.28 -22.93
CA ASN A 21 -23.19 -15.47 -22.89
C ASN A 21 -23.67 -15.25 -21.44
N MET A 22 -23.92 -13.99 -21.04
CA MET A 22 -24.38 -13.61 -19.69
C MET A 22 -25.70 -14.29 -19.27
N ALA A 23 -26.39 -14.97 -20.18
CA ALA A 23 -27.56 -15.81 -19.91
C ALA A 23 -27.26 -17.14 -19.17
N LEU A 24 -26.00 -17.59 -19.08
CA LEU A 24 -25.64 -18.86 -18.40
C LEU A 24 -25.26 -18.72 -16.92
N VAL A 25 -25.09 -17.49 -16.41
CA VAL A 25 -24.84 -17.24 -14.97
C VAL A 25 -26.14 -17.23 -14.14
N GLN A 26 -27.31 -17.23 -14.79
CA GLN A 26 -28.62 -17.20 -14.11
C GLN A 26 -29.26 -18.57 -13.84
N LYS A 27 -28.55 -19.69 -14.07
CA LYS A 27 -29.06 -21.05 -13.82
C LYS A 27 -28.21 -21.86 -12.83
N ILE A 28 -27.86 -21.25 -11.69
CA ILE A 28 -27.44 -22.00 -10.50
C ILE A 28 -28.54 -21.80 -9.44
N PRO A 29 -29.46 -22.76 -9.25
CA PRO A 29 -30.32 -22.75 -8.08
C PRO A 29 -29.46 -23.17 -6.87
N GLU A 30 -29.60 -22.47 -5.73
CA GLU A 30 -28.94 -22.73 -4.43
C GLU A 30 -27.78 -21.82 -3.96
N VAL A 31 -27.80 -20.52 -4.26
CA VAL A 31 -27.04 -19.53 -3.44
C VAL A 31 -27.90 -18.32 -3.11
N LYS A 32 -29.06 -18.55 -2.48
CA LYS A 32 -29.89 -17.46 -1.90
C LYS A 32 -30.26 -17.66 -0.43
N THR A 33 -29.71 -18.68 0.25
CA THR A 33 -30.06 -19.00 1.65
C THR A 33 -28.87 -19.37 2.53
N LEU A 34 -27.65 -18.93 2.19
CA LEU A 34 -26.44 -19.17 2.99
C LEU A 34 -25.63 -17.92 3.38
N VAL A 35 -26.17 -16.72 3.12
CA VAL A 35 -25.58 -15.44 3.58
C VAL A 35 -26.39 -14.79 4.71
N GLU A 36 -27.62 -15.24 4.99
CA GLU A 36 -28.51 -14.58 5.97
C GLU A 36 -28.66 -15.28 7.34
N LYS A 37 -27.97 -16.40 7.64
CA LYS A 37 -28.21 -17.13 8.90
C LYS A 37 -27.00 -17.48 9.79
N SER A 38 -25.79 -17.02 9.49
CA SER A 38 -24.60 -17.44 10.26
C SER A 38 -23.82 -16.31 10.93
N PHE A 39 -24.29 -15.06 10.91
CA PHE A 39 -23.52 -13.92 11.45
C PHE A 39 -23.77 -13.58 12.92
N TRP A 40 -24.71 -14.24 13.60
CA TRP A 40 -24.92 -14.05 15.04
C TRP A 40 -25.37 -15.33 15.73
N ARG A 41 -24.43 -16.05 16.37
CA ARG A 41 -24.69 -16.80 17.63
C ARG A 41 -23.41 -17.33 18.27
N ARG A 42 -23.27 -16.98 19.55
CA ARG A 42 -22.38 -17.49 20.63
C ARG A 42 -20.96 -16.90 20.73
N VAL A 43 -20.89 -15.78 21.44
CA VAL A 43 -19.85 -15.56 22.46
C VAL A 43 -20.55 -15.64 23.82
N THR A 44 -20.17 -16.60 24.66
CA THR A 44 -20.53 -16.67 26.09
C THR A 44 -19.52 -15.87 26.92
N PRO A 45 -19.91 -15.26 28.05
CA PRO A 45 -19.07 -14.33 28.80
C PRO A 45 -18.17 -15.04 29.83
N MET A 46 -16.93 -14.60 29.98
CA MET A 46 -16.12 -14.88 31.18
C MET A 46 -16.15 -13.67 32.13
N SER A 47 -16.63 -13.99 33.33
CA SER A 47 -16.49 -13.39 34.67
C SER A 47 -15.64 -12.12 34.88
N ALA A 48 -16.33 -11.08 35.35
CA ALA A 48 -16.04 -10.13 36.45
C ALA A 48 -14.60 -9.63 36.72
N CYS A 49 -14.41 -8.32 36.56
CA CYS A 49 -13.64 -7.49 37.49
C CYS A 49 -14.58 -6.41 38.05
N GLU A 50 -14.56 -6.24 39.38
CA GLU A 50 -15.40 -5.34 40.16
C GLU A 50 -15.24 -3.85 39.79
N ALA A 51 -16.37 -3.15 39.79
CA ALA A 51 -16.46 -1.70 39.66
C ALA A 51 -16.55 -1.02 41.04
N PRO A 52 -15.99 0.19 41.24
CA PRO A 52 -16.30 1.00 42.41
C PRO A 52 -17.67 1.70 42.27
N LYS A 53 -18.34 1.90 43.41
CA LYS A 53 -19.74 2.34 43.61
C LYS A 53 -19.99 3.85 43.38
N PRO A 54 -21.27 4.28 43.27
CA PRO A 54 -21.70 5.40 42.44
C PRO A 54 -22.02 6.71 43.19
N GLY A 55 -22.00 7.81 42.45
CA GLY A 55 -22.66 9.09 42.76
C GLY A 55 -23.30 9.69 41.49
N LEU A 56 -24.61 9.93 41.57
CA LEU A 56 -25.64 10.31 40.56
C LEU A 56 -25.52 11.76 39.99
N PRO A 57 -26.46 12.28 39.13
CA PRO A 57 -27.32 11.68 38.08
C PRO A 57 -27.50 12.51 36.76
N GLY A 58 -28.13 11.89 35.75
CA GLY A 58 -28.98 12.53 34.71
C GLY A 58 -28.25 12.88 33.41
N GLN A 59 -28.73 12.62 32.19
CA GLN A 59 -30.11 12.51 31.69
C GLN A 59 -30.06 11.74 30.33
N LYS A 60 -31.01 10.82 30.08
CA LYS A 60 -31.12 10.05 28.82
C LYS A 60 -32.25 10.63 27.96
N ILE A 61 -32.04 10.75 26.64
CA ILE A 61 -33.12 11.00 25.67
C ILE A 61 -33.12 9.86 24.63
N PRO A 62 -34.24 9.14 24.42
CA PRO A 62 -34.30 8.00 23.53
C PRO A 62 -34.65 8.39 22.09
N ARG A 63 -34.11 7.62 21.14
CA ARG A 63 -34.44 7.64 19.72
C ARG A 63 -35.81 6.97 19.48
N ARG A 64 -36.67 7.62 18.67
CA ARG A 64 -37.30 7.08 17.43
C ARG A 64 -38.79 7.49 17.29
N LYS A 65 -39.05 8.21 16.18
CA LYS A 65 -40.29 8.37 15.39
C LYS A 65 -41.48 9.06 16.08
N VAL A 66 -41.95 10.16 15.50
CA VAL A 66 -43.28 10.28 14.87
C VAL A 66 -43.21 11.39 13.80
N TYR A 67 -43.66 11.06 12.59
CA TYR A 67 -43.89 11.94 11.43
C TYR A 67 -45.24 12.68 11.60
N GLN A 68 -45.43 13.79 10.89
CA GLN A 68 -46.67 14.59 10.78
C GLN A 68 -46.97 15.44 12.03
N MET A 69 -47.39 16.71 11.98
CA MET A 69 -48.07 17.47 10.94
C MET A 69 -48.14 18.96 11.38
N VAL A 70 -48.25 19.87 10.40
CA VAL A 70 -48.98 21.15 10.44
C VAL A 70 -48.36 22.37 11.16
N GLY A 71 -48.23 23.44 10.36
CA GLY A 71 -48.06 24.84 10.75
C GLY A 71 -47.61 25.64 9.52
N VAL A 72 -48.43 25.79 8.47
CA VAL A 72 -49.36 26.91 8.25
C VAL A 72 -48.85 28.23 8.83
N CYS A 73 -48.27 29.06 7.98
CA CYS A 73 -48.45 30.52 7.99
C CYS A 73 -48.70 30.99 6.56
N ALA A 74 -49.65 31.91 6.45
CA ALA A 74 -50.48 32.17 5.29
C ALA A 74 -49.91 33.23 4.32
N VAL A 75 -50.18 33.01 3.03
CA VAL A 75 -50.57 33.95 1.96
C VAL A 75 -49.61 35.08 1.57
N GLY A 76 -49.17 35.07 0.30
CA GLY A 76 -48.80 36.31 -0.40
C GLY A 76 -47.83 36.18 -1.58
N ALA A 77 -48.29 35.62 -2.70
CA ALA A 77 -47.97 35.97 -4.09
C ALA A 77 -46.51 36.03 -4.61
N MET A 78 -46.38 35.50 -5.82
CA MET A 78 -45.35 35.70 -6.86
C MET A 78 -44.15 34.76 -6.84
N GLY A 79 -44.11 33.95 -7.89
CA GLY A 79 -43.13 32.91 -8.09
C GLY A 79 -41.75 33.43 -8.42
N ILE A 80 -40.77 32.63 -8.03
CA ILE A 80 -39.54 32.39 -8.76
C ILE A 80 -39.11 31.00 -8.36
N GLY A 81 -39.18 30.07 -9.30
CA GLY A 81 -38.68 28.71 -9.13
C GLY A 81 -37.18 28.76 -8.91
N GLY A 82 -36.76 28.66 -7.66
CA GLY A 82 -35.38 28.38 -7.29
C GLY A 82 -35.19 26.87 -7.18
N THR A 83 -35.03 26.18 -8.30
CA THR A 83 -34.39 24.87 -8.27
C THR A 83 -32.96 25.10 -7.79
N VAL A 84 -32.63 24.62 -6.60
CA VAL A 84 -31.22 24.47 -6.20
C VAL A 84 -30.61 23.55 -7.25
N PRO A 85 -29.63 23.99 -8.07
CA PRO A 85 -29.02 23.08 -9.00
C PRO A 85 -28.37 21.97 -8.18
N ALA A 86 -28.78 20.73 -8.46
CA ALA A 86 -28.04 19.57 -8.04
C ALA A 86 -26.63 19.76 -8.60
N GLU A 87 -25.66 20.00 -7.72
CA GLU A 87 -24.25 19.99 -8.05
C GLU A 87 -23.97 18.59 -8.58
N SER A 88 -23.95 18.49 -9.91
CA SER A 88 -23.55 17.29 -10.62
C SER A 88 -22.12 17.03 -10.18
N SER A 89 -21.93 16.08 -9.28
CA SER A 89 -20.61 15.56 -8.98
C SER A 89 -20.04 15.09 -10.32
N GLU A 90 -19.05 15.83 -10.82
CA GLU A 90 -18.23 15.40 -11.95
C GLU A 90 -17.88 13.93 -11.69
N PRO A 91 -18.17 12.99 -12.61
CA PRO A 91 -17.77 11.61 -12.41
C PRO A 91 -16.27 11.64 -12.16
N ALA A 92 -15.85 11.15 -10.98
CA ALA A 92 -14.46 11.20 -10.54
C ALA A 92 -13.58 10.73 -11.70
N ARG A 93 -12.81 11.67 -12.27
CA ARG A 93 -11.89 11.33 -13.36
C ARG A 93 -11.04 10.17 -12.85
N PRO A 94 -11.00 9.02 -13.54
CA PRO A 94 -10.18 7.90 -13.10
C PRO A 94 -8.77 8.43 -12.90
N HIS A 95 -8.19 8.15 -11.73
CA HIS A 95 -6.80 8.48 -11.51
C HIS A 95 -5.97 7.86 -12.64
N PRO A 96 -5.11 8.64 -13.31
CA PRO A 96 -4.27 8.10 -14.37
C PRO A 96 -3.49 6.92 -13.81
N VAL A 97 -3.81 5.70 -14.28
CA VAL A 97 -3.01 4.52 -14.00
C VAL A 97 -1.68 4.75 -14.71
N ASP A 98 -0.56 4.53 -14.01
CA ASP A 98 0.76 4.65 -14.64
C ASP A 98 0.79 3.77 -15.90
N PRO A 99 0.91 4.36 -17.10
CA PRO A 99 0.79 3.62 -18.35
C PRO A 99 2.03 2.77 -18.64
N ARG A 100 3.08 2.85 -17.80
CA ARG A 100 4.32 2.09 -18.02
C ARG A 100 4.11 0.61 -17.73
N PRO A 101 4.63 -0.27 -18.60
CA PRO A 101 4.64 -1.70 -18.32
C PRO A 101 5.57 -2.01 -17.14
N PRO A 102 5.31 -3.10 -16.39
CA PRO A 102 6.22 -3.56 -15.35
C PRO A 102 7.63 -3.81 -15.89
N LEU A 103 8.64 -3.46 -15.10
CA LEU A 103 10.03 -3.73 -15.40
C LEU A 103 10.27 -5.23 -15.50
N SER A 104 10.90 -5.62 -16.61
CA SER A 104 11.21 -7.03 -16.90
C SER A 104 12.64 -7.39 -16.47
N PRO A 105 12.94 -8.68 -16.19
CA PRO A 105 14.30 -9.14 -15.96
C PRO A 105 15.23 -8.73 -17.11
N GLY A 106 16.37 -8.12 -16.79
CA GLY A 106 17.37 -7.70 -17.79
C GLY A 106 17.15 -6.32 -18.42
N GLN A 107 16.03 -5.65 -18.12
CA GLN A 107 15.86 -4.24 -18.49
C GLN A 107 16.90 -3.39 -17.76
N ARG A 108 17.65 -2.57 -18.50
CA ARG A 108 18.67 -1.69 -17.94
C ARG A 108 18.24 -0.23 -17.94
N ILE A 109 18.55 0.44 -16.84
CA ILE A 109 18.40 1.88 -16.65
C ILE A 109 19.82 2.44 -16.60
N GLU A 110 20.14 3.31 -17.54
CA GLU A 110 21.47 3.93 -17.62
C GLU A 110 21.60 4.98 -16.53
N LEU A 111 22.44 4.69 -15.54
CA LEU A 111 22.78 5.59 -14.44
C LEU A 111 24.28 5.51 -14.17
N ALA A 112 24.92 6.66 -13.96
CA ALA A 112 26.29 6.71 -13.49
C ALA A 112 26.39 6.12 -12.07
N GLU A 113 27.51 5.48 -11.74
CA GLU A 113 27.72 4.88 -10.41
C GLU A 113 27.60 5.92 -9.28
N THR A 114 28.12 7.13 -9.50
CA THR A 114 27.99 8.26 -8.56
C THR A 114 26.54 8.67 -8.34
N ALA A 115 25.70 8.60 -9.38
CA ALA A 115 24.27 8.85 -9.25
C ALA A 115 23.58 7.74 -8.44
N CYS A 116 23.95 6.47 -8.65
CA CYS A 116 23.44 5.36 -7.85
C CYS A 116 23.76 5.51 -6.35
N GLN A 117 24.98 5.89 -6.01
CA GLN A 117 25.37 6.17 -4.61
C GLN A 117 24.54 7.31 -4.02
N ALA A 118 24.38 8.41 -4.76
CA ALA A 118 23.57 9.55 -4.32
C ALA A 118 22.09 9.19 -4.12
N ILE A 119 21.51 8.36 -4.99
CA ILE A 119 20.13 7.86 -4.86
C ILE A 119 19.97 7.04 -3.57
N VAL A 120 20.91 6.14 -3.28
CA VAL A 120 20.86 5.30 -2.07
C VAL A 120 20.94 6.17 -0.80
N GLN A 121 21.85 7.15 -0.77
CA GLN A 121 21.98 8.09 0.35
C GLN A 121 20.73 8.94 0.51
N LYS A 122 20.18 9.48 -0.59
CA LYS A 122 18.97 10.28 -0.61
C LYS A 122 17.76 9.49 -0.10
N ALA A 123 17.58 8.24 -0.53
CA ALA A 123 16.49 7.39 -0.07
C ALA A 123 16.56 7.17 1.45
N ALA A 124 17.76 6.89 1.98
CA ALA A 124 17.96 6.69 3.41
C ALA A 124 17.69 7.97 4.22
N SER A 125 18.22 9.11 3.78
CA SER A 125 18.07 10.39 4.49
C SER A 125 16.62 10.85 4.52
N LEU A 126 15.94 10.84 3.36
CA LEU A 126 14.54 11.25 3.25
C LEU A 126 13.62 10.37 4.11
N ALA A 127 13.87 9.06 4.18
CA ALA A 127 13.03 8.16 4.96
C ALA A 127 13.02 8.53 6.45
N SER A 128 14.19 8.85 7.02
CA SER A 128 14.30 9.29 8.43
C SER A 128 13.73 10.69 8.65
N GLU A 129 13.97 11.61 7.71
CA GLU A 129 13.44 12.97 7.76
C GLU A 129 11.91 12.99 7.73
N TYR A 130 11.32 12.28 6.77
CA TYR A 130 9.88 12.14 6.65
C TYR A 130 9.27 11.48 7.88
N LEU A 131 9.89 10.42 8.41
CA LEU A 131 9.38 9.79 9.63
C LEU A 131 9.36 10.77 10.81
N LYS A 132 10.43 11.56 10.98
CA LYS A 132 10.52 12.57 12.05
C LYS A 132 9.46 13.66 11.91
N GLN A 133 9.15 14.05 10.68
CA GLN A 133 8.24 15.16 10.39
C GLN A 133 6.76 14.74 10.36
N TYR A 134 6.46 13.57 9.78
CA TYR A 134 5.09 13.17 9.43
C TYR A 134 4.62 11.89 10.13
N GLY A 135 5.55 11.04 10.60
CA GLY A 135 5.22 9.71 11.10
C GLY A 135 4.77 8.74 10.00
N GLY A 136 4.44 7.51 10.39
CA GLY A 136 4.02 6.45 9.44
C GLY A 136 5.20 5.82 8.69
N CYS A 137 5.73 4.71 9.20
CA CYS A 137 6.98 4.12 8.73
C CYS A 137 6.92 3.54 7.30
N CYS A 138 5.80 2.92 6.91
CA CYS A 138 5.53 2.45 5.55
C CYS A 138 5.44 3.62 4.57
N GLN A 139 4.59 4.62 4.87
CA GLN A 139 4.40 5.78 3.99
C GLN A 139 5.70 6.57 3.80
N CYS A 140 6.42 6.85 4.88
CA CYS A 140 7.69 7.59 4.81
C CYS A 140 8.77 6.83 4.03
N THR A 141 8.87 5.51 4.23
CA THR A 141 9.83 4.69 3.46
C THR A 141 9.47 4.68 1.97
N LEU A 142 8.18 4.54 1.65
CA LEU A 142 7.71 4.54 0.25
C LEU A 142 7.92 5.91 -0.42
N ALA A 143 7.55 7.01 0.23
CA ALA A 143 7.75 8.36 -0.30
C ALA A 143 9.24 8.65 -0.55
N ALA A 144 10.10 8.29 0.41
CA ALA A 144 11.54 8.46 0.24
C ALA A 144 12.10 7.67 -0.96
N LEU A 145 11.59 6.47 -1.22
CA LEU A 145 11.94 5.69 -2.41
C LEU A 145 11.43 6.37 -3.69
N GLN A 146 10.19 6.86 -3.70
CA GLN A 146 9.59 7.56 -4.86
C GLN A 146 10.36 8.85 -5.19
N ASP A 147 10.81 9.59 -4.18
CA ASP A 147 11.54 10.85 -4.38
C ASP A 147 13.02 10.65 -4.72
N ALA A 148 13.59 9.50 -4.37
CA ALA A 148 14.99 9.18 -4.64
C ALA A 148 15.20 8.46 -5.97
N LEU A 149 14.34 7.50 -6.33
CA LEU A 149 14.51 6.67 -7.51
C LEU A 149 13.77 7.31 -8.71
N PRO A 150 14.49 7.79 -9.74
CA PRO A 150 13.87 8.52 -10.86
C PRO A 150 12.90 7.67 -11.69
N PHE A 151 12.96 6.35 -11.55
CA PHE A 151 12.08 5.41 -12.23
C PHE A 151 10.95 4.87 -11.34
N LEU A 152 10.97 5.12 -10.03
CA LEU A 152 9.86 4.78 -9.13
C LEU A 152 8.91 6.00 -9.04
N PRO A 153 7.67 5.90 -9.52
CA PRO A 153 6.80 7.06 -9.66
C PRO A 153 6.15 7.40 -8.32
N ALA A 154 5.97 8.70 -8.06
CA ALA A 154 5.21 9.22 -6.93
C ALA A 154 3.68 9.02 -7.12
N ASP A 155 3.24 7.77 -7.29
CA ASP A 155 1.85 7.39 -7.48
C ASP A 155 1.02 7.68 -6.21
N PRO A 156 0.00 8.58 -6.28
CA PRO A 156 -0.80 8.94 -5.11
C PRO A 156 -1.67 7.78 -4.59
N GLY A 157 -2.05 6.84 -5.47
CA GLY A 157 -2.84 5.66 -5.11
C GLY A 157 -2.00 4.69 -4.28
N LEU A 158 -0.78 4.40 -4.71
CA LEU A 158 0.19 3.58 -3.99
C LEU A 158 0.54 4.20 -2.64
N PHE A 159 0.84 5.50 -2.61
CA PHE A 159 1.15 6.22 -1.37
C PHE A 159 -0.02 6.19 -0.37
N ARG A 160 -1.25 6.35 -0.85
CA ARG A 160 -2.47 6.26 -0.03
C ARG A 160 -2.78 4.83 0.42
N ALA A 161 -2.46 3.81 -0.37
CA ALA A 161 -2.63 2.41 0.02
C ALA A 161 -1.69 2.02 1.18
N ALA A 162 -0.56 2.72 1.33
CA ALA A 162 0.42 2.46 2.39
C ALA A 162 -0.03 2.92 3.79
N SER A 163 -1.06 3.77 3.93
CA SER A 163 -1.45 4.43 5.19
C SER A 163 -1.77 3.48 6.35
N CYS A 164 -2.33 2.29 6.07
CA CYS A 164 -2.71 1.35 7.13
C CYS A 164 -1.63 0.31 7.44
N LEU A 165 -0.47 0.40 6.81
CA LEU A 165 0.59 -0.62 6.88
C LEU A 165 1.69 -0.26 7.89
N ASP A 166 1.50 0.83 8.62
CA ASP A 166 2.39 1.26 9.69
C ASP A 166 2.18 0.44 10.97
N GLY A 167 3.21 0.42 11.82
CA GLY A 167 3.13 -0.18 13.16
C GLY A 167 2.70 -1.66 13.16
N GLY A 168 3.08 -2.43 12.14
CA GLY A 168 2.64 -3.81 12.01
C GLY A 168 1.21 -3.95 11.52
N ALA A 169 0.82 -3.12 10.54
CA ALA A 169 -0.47 -3.14 9.85
C ALA A 169 -1.69 -3.09 10.79
N THR A 170 -1.71 -2.11 11.73
CA THR A 170 -2.81 -1.67 12.64
C THR A 170 -2.25 -1.15 13.97
N PRO A 171 -1.14 -0.41 13.97
CA PRO A 171 -0.33 -0.11 15.16
C PRO A 171 -0.22 -1.16 16.28
N THR A 172 -0.40 -2.45 15.99
CA THR A 172 -0.37 -3.54 16.99
C THR A 172 1.04 -4.08 17.22
N GLY A 173 1.95 -3.84 16.26
CA GLY A 173 3.28 -4.44 16.20
C GLY A 173 3.30 -5.92 15.82
N LEU A 174 2.15 -6.56 15.62
CA LEU A 174 2.05 -8.02 15.47
C LEU A 174 2.36 -8.52 14.05
N HIS A 175 2.26 -7.67 13.05
CA HIS A 175 2.54 -8.03 11.66
C HIS A 175 3.87 -7.46 11.15
N GLN A 176 4.08 -7.51 9.84
CA GLN A 176 5.31 -7.08 9.19
C GLN A 176 5.63 -5.61 9.48
N CYS A 177 6.92 -5.31 9.66
CA CYS A 177 7.42 -3.96 9.79
C CYS A 177 6.97 -3.11 8.59
N GLY A 178 6.40 -1.92 8.85
CA GLY A 178 5.89 -1.06 7.79
C GLY A 178 6.96 -0.68 6.75
N SER A 179 8.21 -0.48 7.17
CA SER A 179 9.32 -0.21 6.24
C SER A 179 9.67 -1.39 5.34
N PHE A 180 9.52 -2.64 5.83
CA PHE A 180 9.66 -3.83 4.98
C PHE A 180 8.47 -3.97 4.03
N THR A 181 7.26 -3.67 4.50
CA THR A 181 6.05 -3.64 3.66
C THR A 181 6.17 -2.62 2.54
N ALA A 182 6.72 -1.43 2.80
CA ALA A 182 6.98 -0.40 1.80
C ALA A 182 7.92 -0.88 0.68
N ALA A 183 8.95 -1.66 1.02
CA ALA A 183 9.81 -2.29 0.02
C ALA A 183 9.01 -3.21 -0.91
N GLY A 184 8.12 -4.03 -0.33
CA GLY A 184 7.20 -4.89 -1.08
C GLY A 184 6.25 -4.11 -1.99
N LEU A 185 5.72 -2.98 -1.51
CA LEU A 185 4.86 -2.09 -2.30
C LEU A 185 5.62 -1.50 -3.50
N ALA A 186 6.80 -0.93 -3.29
CA ALA A 186 7.62 -0.36 -4.35
C ALA A 186 8.04 -1.41 -5.39
N ILE A 187 8.47 -2.59 -4.93
CA ILE A 187 8.85 -3.71 -5.80
C ILE A 187 7.63 -4.19 -6.59
N GLY A 188 6.51 -4.44 -5.93
CA GLY A 188 5.28 -4.88 -6.56
C GLY A 188 4.75 -3.88 -7.59
N TYR A 189 4.88 -2.58 -7.32
CA TYR A 189 4.48 -1.53 -8.26
C TYR A 189 5.35 -1.53 -9.52
N LEU A 190 6.67 -1.68 -9.38
CA LEU A 190 7.58 -1.63 -10.54
C LEU A 190 7.64 -2.92 -11.34
N CYS A 191 7.58 -4.08 -10.71
CA CYS A 191 7.86 -5.37 -11.38
C CYS A 191 6.87 -6.48 -11.03
N GLY A 192 5.80 -6.15 -10.31
CA GLY A 192 4.72 -7.09 -10.02
C GLY A 192 3.80 -7.33 -11.23
N ARG A 193 2.72 -8.06 -10.97
CA ARG A 193 1.70 -8.34 -11.99
C ARG A 193 0.68 -7.20 -12.04
N THR A 194 0.32 -6.76 -13.25
CA THR A 194 -0.83 -5.91 -13.49
C THR A 194 -2.12 -6.72 -13.45
N ARG A 195 -3.25 -6.00 -13.31
CA ARG A 195 -4.59 -6.58 -13.29
C ARG A 195 -5.38 -6.06 -14.48
N ASP A 196 -5.08 -6.61 -15.66
CA ASP A 196 -5.82 -6.37 -16.89
C ASP A 196 -6.82 -7.51 -17.15
N GLU A 197 -7.14 -7.84 -18.42
CA GLU A 197 -7.96 -9.02 -18.76
C GLU A 197 -7.34 -10.33 -18.23
N ILE A 198 -6.00 -10.36 -18.10
CA ILE A 198 -5.21 -11.41 -17.47
C ILE A 198 -4.24 -10.80 -16.46
N PHE A 199 -3.72 -11.62 -15.54
CA PHE A 199 -2.62 -11.21 -14.66
C PHE A 199 -1.29 -11.25 -15.44
N PHE A 200 -0.88 -10.10 -15.97
CA PHE A 200 0.35 -9.94 -16.77
C PHE A 200 1.52 -9.44 -15.91
N GLY A 201 2.75 -9.89 -16.17
CA GLY A 201 3.97 -9.49 -15.43
C GLY A 201 4.63 -10.62 -14.65
N ASP A 202 5.69 -10.30 -13.88
CA ASP A 202 6.58 -11.30 -13.27
C ASP A 202 6.48 -11.32 -11.73
N ARG A 203 5.62 -12.21 -11.22
CA ARG A 203 5.52 -12.48 -9.77
C ARG A 203 6.84 -12.99 -9.18
N ASN A 204 7.62 -13.77 -9.93
CA ASN A 204 8.84 -14.39 -9.43
C ASN A 204 9.94 -13.36 -9.25
N LEU A 205 10.11 -12.43 -10.20
CA LEU A 205 11.04 -11.31 -10.05
C LEU A 205 10.71 -10.49 -8.81
N ALA A 206 9.44 -10.10 -8.62
CA ALA A 206 9.02 -9.35 -7.43
C ALA A 206 9.34 -10.12 -6.13
N HIS A 207 9.11 -11.43 -6.08
CA HIS A 207 9.46 -12.26 -4.93
C HIS A 207 10.99 -12.34 -4.71
N GLN A 208 11.78 -12.47 -5.78
CA GLN A 208 13.24 -12.54 -5.69
C GLN A 208 13.83 -11.25 -5.14
N LEU A 209 13.35 -10.09 -5.60
CA LEU A 209 13.80 -8.79 -5.09
C LEU A 209 13.40 -8.59 -3.64
N LEU A 210 12.16 -8.92 -3.26
CA LEU A 210 11.73 -8.79 -1.87
C LEU A 210 12.48 -9.76 -0.95
N GLN A 211 12.86 -10.95 -1.45
CA GLN A 211 13.72 -11.88 -0.71
C GLN A 211 15.13 -11.31 -0.44
N LYS A 212 15.70 -10.52 -1.36
CA LYS A 212 16.97 -9.82 -1.10
C LYS A 212 16.83 -8.85 0.07
N VAL A 213 15.79 -8.03 0.07
CA VAL A 213 15.50 -7.10 1.18
C VAL A 213 15.22 -7.88 2.49
N PHE A 214 14.46 -8.98 2.41
CA PHE A 214 14.21 -9.85 3.55
C PHE A 214 15.50 -10.37 4.19
N ARG A 215 16.49 -10.78 3.39
CA ARG A 215 17.79 -11.24 3.92
C ARG A 215 18.51 -10.15 4.69
N HIS A 216 18.48 -8.90 4.23
CA HIS A 216 19.05 -7.79 4.99
C HIS A 216 18.32 -7.59 6.33
N PHE A 217 16.99 -7.64 6.34
CA PHE A 217 16.22 -7.58 7.59
C PHE A 217 16.53 -8.75 8.54
N GLN A 218 16.64 -9.96 8.03
CA GLN A 218 17.02 -11.13 8.82
C GLN A 218 18.43 -11.00 9.39
N GLN A 219 19.40 -10.58 8.58
CA GLN A 219 20.79 -10.40 9.02
C GLN A 219 20.91 -9.31 10.08
N HIS A 220 20.20 -8.19 9.92
CA HIS A 220 20.35 -7.02 10.78
C HIS A 220 19.45 -7.06 12.02
N TYR A 221 18.20 -7.49 11.87
CA TYR A 221 17.20 -7.49 12.94
C TYR A 221 16.85 -8.90 13.45
N GLY A 222 17.18 -9.95 12.70
CA GLY A 222 16.72 -11.32 12.98
C GLY A 222 15.26 -11.58 12.60
N SER A 223 14.56 -10.60 12.03
CA SER A 223 13.13 -10.67 11.76
C SER A 223 12.64 -9.60 10.80
N VAL A 224 11.42 -9.80 10.28
CA VAL A 224 10.62 -8.76 9.61
C VAL A 224 9.36 -8.37 10.40
N LEU A 225 9.13 -8.96 11.57
CA LEU A 225 7.97 -8.63 12.40
C LEU A 225 8.20 -7.31 13.13
N CYS A 226 7.19 -6.44 13.11
CA CYS A 226 7.31 -5.06 13.59
C CYS A 226 7.71 -5.01 15.07
N LYS A 227 7.15 -5.87 15.92
CA LYS A 227 7.50 -5.95 17.34
C LYS A 227 8.95 -6.35 17.57
N GLU A 228 9.46 -7.30 16.78
CA GLU A 228 10.83 -7.80 16.91
C GLU A 228 11.85 -6.78 16.38
N VAL A 229 11.58 -6.22 15.20
CA VAL A 229 12.38 -5.12 14.63
C VAL A 229 12.37 -3.90 15.56
N GLY A 230 11.19 -3.51 16.04
CA GLY A 230 11.02 -2.41 16.99
C GLY A 230 11.78 -2.64 18.30
N GLY A 231 11.80 -3.87 18.80
CA GLY A 231 12.60 -4.26 19.97
C GLY A 231 14.10 -4.10 19.75
N LYS A 232 14.62 -4.41 18.56
CA LYS A 232 16.04 -4.25 18.23
C LYS A 232 16.50 -2.79 18.14
N VAL A 233 15.59 -1.87 17.85
CA VAL A 233 15.88 -0.43 17.75
C VAL A 233 15.32 0.36 18.93
N ASN A 234 14.88 -0.29 20.01
CA ASN A 234 14.26 0.35 21.18
C ASN A 234 13.13 1.32 20.81
N GLY A 235 12.33 0.98 19.80
CA GLY A 235 11.25 1.83 19.28
C GLY A 235 11.71 2.99 18.38
N ASN A 236 13.01 3.23 18.21
CA ASN A 236 13.53 4.23 17.28
C ASN A 236 13.47 3.73 15.83
N CYS A 237 12.30 3.88 15.23
CA CYS A 237 12.04 3.45 13.86
C CYS A 237 12.81 4.27 12.80
N SER A 238 13.42 5.41 13.15
CA SER A 238 14.17 6.25 12.20
C SER A 238 15.34 5.51 11.55
N GLN A 239 16.03 4.64 12.30
CA GLN A 239 17.09 3.81 11.75
C GLN A 239 16.52 2.73 10.81
N THR A 240 15.35 2.17 11.15
CA THR A 240 14.70 1.11 10.38
C THR A 240 14.18 1.62 9.03
N VAL A 241 13.52 2.78 8.99
CA VAL A 241 13.05 3.38 7.73
C VAL A 241 14.24 3.71 6.82
N SER A 242 15.33 4.26 7.38
CA SER A 242 16.55 4.62 6.65
C SER A 242 17.19 3.39 5.99
N ARG A 243 17.42 2.33 6.77
CA ARG A 243 18.01 1.07 6.29
C ARG A 243 17.11 0.36 5.27
N ALA A 244 15.81 0.32 5.51
CA ALA A 244 14.87 -0.30 4.59
C ALA A 244 14.85 0.41 3.22
N ALA A 245 14.81 1.74 3.21
CA ALA A 245 14.89 2.53 1.99
C ALA A 245 16.24 2.30 1.28
N GLN A 246 17.35 2.30 2.03
CA GLN A 246 18.68 2.03 1.53
C GLN A 246 18.77 0.66 0.83
N TRP A 247 18.41 -0.43 1.50
CA TRP A 247 18.49 -1.78 0.96
C TRP A 247 17.56 -2.00 -0.24
N THR A 248 16.39 -1.36 -0.23
CA THR A 248 15.46 -1.42 -1.35
C THR A 248 16.01 -0.69 -2.57
N ALA A 249 16.54 0.53 -2.40
CA ALA A 249 17.19 1.27 -3.48
C ALA A 249 18.40 0.50 -4.04
N GLN A 250 19.25 -0.06 -3.16
CA GLN A 250 20.37 -0.91 -3.56
C GLN A 250 19.90 -2.13 -4.39
N THR A 251 18.82 -2.80 -3.96
CA THR A 251 18.25 -3.94 -4.67
C THR A 251 17.78 -3.56 -6.08
N PHE A 252 17.14 -2.39 -6.24
CA PHE A 252 16.73 -1.91 -7.55
C PHE A 252 17.91 -1.55 -8.44
N LEU A 253 18.88 -0.79 -7.92
CA LEU A 253 20.04 -0.33 -8.70
C LEU A 253 20.96 -1.49 -9.10
N GLU A 254 21.13 -2.50 -8.24
CA GLU A 254 21.85 -3.72 -8.59
C GLU A 254 21.16 -4.44 -9.75
N THR A 255 19.84 -4.58 -9.67
CA THR A 255 19.05 -5.36 -10.63
C THR A 255 18.89 -4.65 -11.97
N PHE A 256 18.60 -3.36 -11.94
CA PHE A 256 18.20 -2.59 -13.13
C PHE A 256 19.29 -1.62 -13.62
N ALA A 257 20.25 -1.21 -12.79
CA ALA A 257 21.34 -0.32 -13.21
C ALA A 257 22.72 -1.01 -13.23
N GLY A 258 22.81 -2.28 -12.84
CA GLY A 258 24.08 -3.00 -12.76
C GLY A 258 25.06 -2.44 -11.71
N TYR A 259 24.54 -1.68 -10.75
CA TYR A 259 25.30 -1.05 -9.68
C TYR A 259 25.78 -2.09 -8.67
N LYS A 260 27.07 -2.07 -8.33
CA LYS A 260 27.60 -2.93 -7.26
C LYS A 260 27.37 -2.26 -5.91
N ILE A 261 26.69 -2.97 -5.03
CA ILE A 261 26.38 -2.48 -3.69
C ILE A 261 27.69 -2.32 -2.88
N PRO A 262 28.04 -1.11 -2.43
CA PRO A 262 29.16 -0.93 -1.52
C PRO A 262 28.82 -1.53 -0.15
N PRO A 263 29.83 -2.00 0.62
CA PRO A 263 29.61 -2.52 1.96
C PRO A 263 28.86 -1.46 2.79
N VAL A 264 27.74 -1.88 3.39
CA VAL A 264 26.87 -0.99 4.18
C VAL A 264 27.68 -0.45 5.36
N PRO A 265 27.94 0.87 5.46
CA PRO A 265 28.54 1.43 6.65
C PRO A 265 27.57 1.22 7.81
N GLU A 266 28.06 0.72 8.94
CA GLU A 266 27.25 0.67 10.16
C GLU A 266 26.84 2.09 10.52
N VAL A 267 25.55 2.43 10.39
CA VAL A 267 25.03 3.67 10.98
C VAL A 267 25.15 3.48 12.49
N PRO A 268 26.05 4.22 13.18
CA PRO A 268 26.19 4.10 14.62
C PRO A 268 24.83 4.43 15.25
N PRO A 269 24.45 3.76 16.35
CA PRO A 269 23.20 4.06 17.03
C PRO A 269 23.15 5.57 17.30
N SER A 270 22.09 6.21 16.83
CA SER A 270 21.83 7.63 17.09
C SER A 270 21.91 7.86 18.61
N LYS A 271 22.88 8.64 19.07
CA LYS A 271 23.05 9.04 20.47
C LYS A 271 21.96 10.03 20.88
N GLU A 272 20.70 9.62 20.83
CA GLU A 272 19.59 10.38 21.36
C GLU A 272 18.74 9.43 22.20
N GLY A 273 18.96 9.48 23.51
CA GLY A 273 18.35 8.60 24.49
C GLY A 273 19.14 8.48 25.80
N GLU A 274 19.99 9.44 26.14
CA GLU A 274 20.47 9.59 27.51
C GLU A 274 19.67 10.71 28.20
N LYS A 275 18.77 10.27 29.09
CA LYS A 275 18.12 11.04 30.17
C LYS A 275 17.12 12.13 29.77
N ARG A 276 15.84 11.84 30.00
CA ARG A 276 14.98 12.66 30.88
C ARG A 276 13.89 11.80 31.50
#